data_AF-A0A5E4KEV8-F1
#
_entry.id   AF-A0A5E4KEV8-F1
#
_cell.length_a   1.000
_cell.length_b   1.000
_cell.length_c   1.000
_cell.angle_alpha   90.00
_cell.angle_beta   90.00
_cell.angle_gamma   90.00
#
_symmetry.space_group_name_H-M   'P 1'
#
loop_
_entity.id
_entity.type
_entity.pdbx_description
1 polymer ?
#
loop_
_entity_poly.entity_id
_entity_poly.type
_entity_poly.pdbx_seq_one_letter_code
_entity_poly.pdbx_strand_id
1 'polypeptide(L)' 'MVLRVAALQDLFELKEAARKRGLSTALIQDAGLTEVPPGTVTVLGIGPAEASELDRITGHLKLL' A
#
# COMPACT_ATOMS: atom_id res chain seq x y z
N MET A 1 -5.36 -4.32 -9.17
CA MET A 1 -5.76 -2.89 -9.21
C MET A 1 -4.60 -2.06 -8.68
N VAL A 2 -4.46 -0.81 -9.12
CA VAL A 2 -3.44 0.13 -8.60
C VAL A 2 -4.18 1.37 -8.10
N LEU A 3 -3.86 1.81 -6.88
CA LEU A 3 -4.56 2.88 -6.16
C LEU A 3 -3.56 3.89 -5.61
N ARG A 4 -4.02 5.13 -5.34
CA ARG A 4 -3.19 6.20 -4.77
C ARG A 4 -3.62 6.60 -3.38
N VAL A 5 -2.63 6.99 -2.59
CA VAL A 5 -2.78 7.63 -1.27
C VAL A 5 -2.11 9.01 -1.32
N ALA A 6 -2.39 9.87 -0.34
CA ALA A 6 -1.90 11.25 -0.33
C ALA A 6 -0.56 11.38 0.40
N ALA A 7 -0.29 10.50 1.36
CA ALA A 7 0.90 10.55 2.21
C ALA A 7 1.53 9.17 2.43
N LEU A 8 2.82 9.18 2.76
CA LEU A 8 3.56 7.99 3.17
C LEU A 8 2.92 7.29 4.38
N GLN A 9 2.40 8.08 5.33
CA GLN A 9 1.74 7.56 6.53
C GLN A 9 0.54 6.66 6.18
N ASP A 10 -0.20 7.00 5.13
CA ASP A 10 -1.36 6.22 4.65
C ASP A 10 -0.93 4.80 4.23
N LEU A 11 0.26 4.64 3.63
CA LEU A 11 0.80 3.31 3.29
C LEU A 11 1.05 2.47 4.55
N PHE A 12 1.54 3.08 5.63
CA PHE A 12 1.74 2.37 6.89
C PHE A 12 0.42 1.99 7.56
N GLU A 13 -0.59 2.87 7.50
CA GLU A 13 -1.92 2.58 8.03
C GLU A 13 -2.62 1.44 7.28
N LEU A 14 -2.56 1.45 5.95
CA LEU A 14 -3.11 0.37 5.12
C LEU A 14 -2.39 -0.96 5.36
N LYS A 15 -1.05 -0.92 5.53
CA LYS A 15 -0.26 -2.10 5.89
C LYS A 15 -0.76 -2.72 7.20
N GLU A 16 -0.91 -1.90 8.24
CA GLU A 16 -1.35 -2.41 9.54
C GLU A 16 -2.82 -2.88 9.50
N ALA A 17 -3.69 -2.21 8.74
CA ALA A 17 -5.06 -2.67 8.51
C ALA A 17 -5.10 -4.04 7.82
N ALA A 18 -4.26 -4.26 6.81
CA ALA A 18 -4.13 -5.54 6.11
C ALA A 18 -3.55 -6.64 7.01
N ARG A 19 -2.50 -6.34 7.78
CA ARG A 19 -1.87 -7.29 8.71
C ARG A 19 -2.83 -7.75 9.80
N LYS A 20 -3.67 -6.85 10.34
CA LYS A 20 -4.71 -7.21 11.33
C LYS A 20 -5.75 -8.20 10.79
N ARG A 21 -5.91 -8.27 9.46
CA ARG A 21 -6.79 -9.23 8.78
C ARG A 21 -6.05 -10.50 8.33
N GLY A 22 -4.77 -10.64 8.67
CA GLY A 22 -3.94 -11.78 8.28
C GLY A 22 -3.47 -11.75 6.83
N LEU A 23 -3.54 -10.60 6.15
CA LEU A 23 -3.08 -10.48 4.78
C LEU A 23 -1.57 -10.20 4.71
N SER A 24 -0.93 -10.81 3.72
CA SER A 24 0.46 -10.53 3.37
C SER A 24 0.61 -9.11 2.83
N THR A 25 1.70 -8.44 3.22
CA THR A 25 1.99 -7.06 2.81
C THR A 25 3.48 -6.88 2.50
N ALA A 26 3.81 -6.06 1.51
CA ALA A 26 5.19 -5.69 1.18
C ALA A 26 5.29 -4.17 0.97
N LEU A 27 6.16 -3.50 1.73
CA LEU A 27 6.53 -2.11 1.43
C LEU A 27 7.71 -2.13 0.47
N ILE A 28 7.57 -1.42 -0.64
CA ILE A 28 8.62 -1.23 -1.63
C ILE A 28 9.19 0.15 -1.42
N GLN A 29 10.50 0.16 -1.24
CA GLN A 29 11.31 1.37 -1.15
C GLN A 29 11.85 1.66 -2.54
N ASP A 30 11.78 2.92 -2.96
CA ASP A 30 12.39 3.32 -4.22
C ASP A 30 13.90 3.08 -4.14
N ALA A 31 14.45 2.45 -5.18
CA ALA A 31 15.88 2.18 -5.31
C ALA A 31 16.72 3.45 -5.55
N GLY A 32 16.09 4.64 -5.55
CA GLY A 32 16.72 5.93 -5.81
C GLY A 32 16.69 6.31 -7.30
N LEU A 33 15.69 5.83 -8.04
CA LEU A 33 15.47 6.16 -9.46
C LEU A 33 14.50 7.33 -9.66
N THR A 34 14.06 7.97 -8.57
CA THR A 34 13.13 9.11 -8.56
C THR A 34 13.70 10.27 -7.74
N GLU A 35 13.03 11.42 -7.82
CA GLU A 35 13.44 12.67 -7.16
C GLU A 35 13.23 12.67 -5.63
N VAL A 36 12.69 11.58 -5.05
CA VAL A 36 12.55 11.44 -3.59
C VAL A 36 13.85 10.96 -2.94
N PRO A 37 14.09 11.31 -1.66
CA PRO A 37 15.28 10.87 -0.94
C PRO A 37 15.45 9.35 -1.02
N PRO A 38 16.67 8.84 -1.28
CA PRO A 38 16.96 7.42 -1.26
C PRO A 38 16.46 6.78 0.03
N GLY A 39 15.75 5.67 -0.12
CA GLY A 39 15.15 5.02 1.02
C GLY A 39 13.72 5.48 1.35
N THR A 40 13.07 6.25 0.48
CA THR A 40 11.65 6.55 0.64
C THR A 40 10.80 5.36 0.22
N VAL A 41 9.86 4.94 1.07
CA VAL A 41 8.84 3.95 0.71
C VAL A 41 7.85 4.60 -0.27
N THR A 42 7.62 3.97 -1.41
CA THR A 42 6.77 4.54 -2.48
C THR A 42 5.55 3.69 -2.78
N VAL A 43 5.59 2.39 -2.51
CA VAL A 43 4.49 1.46 -2.83
C VAL A 43 4.24 0.48 -1.69
N LEU A 44 2.97 0.12 -1.50
CA LEU A 44 2.54 -1.00 -0.67
C LEU A 44 1.84 -2.06 -1.55
N GLY A 45 2.36 -3.29 -1.54
CA GLY A 45 1.64 -4.46 -2.01
C GLY A 45 0.82 -5.11 -0.89
N ILE A 46 -0.42 -5.51 -1.19
CA ILE A 46 -1.31 -6.25 -0.27
C ILE A 46 -1.85 -7.48 -1.01
N GLY A 47 -1.78 -8.64 -0.37
CA GLY A 47 -2.31 -9.90 -0.91
C GLY A 47 -1.24 -10.94 -1.26
N PRO A 48 -1.59 -11.97 -2.07
CA PRO A 48 -2.88 -12.16 -2.73
C PRO A 48 -4.03 -12.40 -1.74
N ALA A 49 -5.24 -11.97 -2.10
CA ALA A 49 -6.48 -12.15 -1.34
C ALA A 49 -7.70 -11.97 -2.27
N GLU A 50 -8.87 -12.40 -1.81
CA GLU A 50 -10.13 -12.14 -2.49
C GLU A 50 -10.39 -10.63 -2.64
N ALA A 51 -10.98 -10.22 -3.76
CA ALA A 51 -11.23 -8.81 -4.05
C ALA A 51 -12.08 -8.14 -2.95
N SER A 52 -13.06 -8.86 -2.41
CA SER A 52 -13.91 -8.39 -1.31
C SER A 52 -13.15 -8.16 0.00
N GLU A 53 -12.07 -8.90 0.26
CA GLU A 53 -11.18 -8.66 1.42
C GLU A 53 -10.28 -7.46 1.20
N LEU A 54 -9.76 -7.28 -0.02
CA LEU A 54 -8.96 -6.10 -0.39
C LEU A 54 -9.80 -4.83 -0.34
N ASP A 55 -11.03 -4.85 -0.86
CA ASP A 55 -11.93 -3.69 -0.88
C ASP A 55 -12.32 -3.20 0.52
N ARG A 56 -12.37 -4.09 1.52
CA ARG A 56 -12.57 -3.68 2.93
C ARG A 56 -11.43 -2.78 3.46
N ILE A 57 -10.27 -2.83 2.82
CA ILE A 57 -9.07 -2.06 3.19
C ILE A 57 -8.92 -0.88 2.23
N THR A 58 -9.08 -1.09 0.93
CA THR A 58 -8.69 -0.12 -0.11
C THR A 58 -9.86 0.50 -0.87
N GLY A 59 -11.11 0.05 -0.65
CA GLY A 59 -12.27 0.45 -1.45
C GLY A 59 -12.68 1.93 -1.34
N HIS A 60 -12.12 2.65 -0.36
CA HIS A 60 -12.29 4.09 -0.21
C HIS A 60 -11.23 4.91 -0.98
N LEU A 61 -10.18 4.27 -1.49
CA LEU A 61 -9.12 4.91 -2.24
C LEU A 61 -9.55 5.14 -3.70
N LYS A 62 -9.02 6.21 -4.29
CA LYS A 62 -9.28 6.53 -5.70
C LYS A 62 -8.38 5.70 -6.60
N LEU A 63 -8.92 5.30 -7.74
CA LEU A 63 -8.15 4.74 -8.85
C LEU A 63 -7.09 5.76 -9.30
N LEU A 64 -5.90 5.25 -9.62
CA LEU A 64 -4.76 6.02 -10.13
C LEU A 64 -5.02 6.53 -11.55
#